data_AF-A0A3M1E2T7-F1
#
_entry.id   AF-A0A3M1E2T7-F1
#
_cell.length_a   1.000
_cell.length_b   1.000
_cell.length_c   1.000
_cell.angle_alpha   90.00
_cell.angle_beta   90.00
_cell.angle_gamma   90.00
#
_symmetry.space_group_name_H-M   'P 1'
#
loop_
_entity.id
_entity.type
_entity.pdbx_description
1 polymer ?
#
loop_
_entity_poly.entity_id
_entity_poly.type
_entity_poly.pdbx_seq_one_letter_code
_entity_poly.pdbx_strand_id
1 'polypeptide(L)'
;TGIFPGALIGLLGHAVLGRRRESGFPPTPILVLLVGFVLGVGMDGLNSYWNLVTGSPLLYEPRQELRLLTGTLNGLAMSALLWLLVNFSFWRDPSPEPAIRDGLDLAILLLMEVPWVVLVLADVPILLPVLALVSTAGVLTMLSLVFAVLIVILFGWANRYSCWREALTPLLLGFFLALLMIGMMDLFRYGAFGTITGFPGM
;
A
#
# COMPACT_ATOMS: atom_id res chain seq x y z
N THR A 1 1.35 7.17 9.11
CA THR A 1 0.61 7.63 7.91
C THR A 1 -0.36 6.54 7.48
N GLY A 2 -1.36 6.86 6.66
CA GLY A 2 -2.40 5.90 6.27
C GLY A 2 -2.04 4.94 5.12
N ILE A 3 -0.88 5.12 4.48
CA ILE A 3 -0.55 4.47 3.19
C ILE A 3 -0.54 2.94 3.29
N PHE A 4 0.31 2.37 4.15
CA PHE A 4 0.47 0.93 4.24
C PHE A 4 -0.74 0.19 4.84
N PRO A 5 -1.38 0.71 5.90
CA PRO A 5 -2.64 0.15 6.39
C PRO A 5 -3.75 0.20 5.33
N GLY A 6 -3.95 1.34 4.65
CA GLY A 6 -4.99 1.44 3.62
C GLY A 6 -4.71 0.55 2.42
N ALA A 7 -3.45 0.39 2.06
CA ALA A 7 -3.04 -0.62 1.10
C ALA A 7 -3.42 -2.05 1.51
N LEU A 8 -3.17 -2.42 2.76
CA LEU A 8 -3.50 -3.74 3.28
C LEU A 8 -5.02 -3.97 3.32
N ILE A 9 -5.77 -2.97 3.80
CA ILE A 9 -7.23 -3.02 3.89
C ILE A 9 -7.84 -3.09 2.49
N GLY A 10 -7.38 -2.28 1.55
CA GLY A 10 -7.81 -2.34 0.15
C GLY A 10 -7.53 -3.71 -0.49
N LEU A 11 -6.36 -4.32 -0.26
CA LEU A 11 -6.05 -5.67 -0.74
C LEU A 11 -7.02 -6.71 -0.15
N LEU A 12 -7.31 -6.63 1.16
CA LEU A 12 -8.31 -7.49 1.80
C LEU A 12 -9.71 -7.22 1.24
N GLY A 13 -10.04 -5.96 0.95
CA GLY A 13 -11.31 -5.56 0.35
C GLY A 13 -11.53 -6.18 -1.02
N HIS A 14 -10.51 -6.23 -1.87
CA HIS A 14 -10.61 -6.96 -3.15
C HIS A 14 -10.91 -8.45 -2.93
N ALA A 15 -10.29 -9.09 -1.94
CA ALA A 15 -10.58 -10.49 -1.60
C ALA A 15 -12.02 -10.68 -1.06
N VAL A 16 -12.53 -9.73 -0.25
CA VAL A 16 -13.90 -9.74 0.28
C VAL A 16 -14.94 -9.56 -0.83
N LEU A 17 -14.67 -8.70 -1.82
CA LEU A 17 -15.48 -8.53 -3.02
C LEU A 17 -15.48 -9.77 -3.95
N GLY A 18 -14.82 -10.86 -3.54
CA GLY A 18 -14.72 -12.09 -4.29
C GLY A 18 -13.82 -11.98 -5.52
N ARG A 19 -13.06 -10.89 -5.64
CA ARG A 19 -12.08 -10.72 -6.70
C ARG A 19 -10.96 -11.73 -6.43
N ARG A 20 -10.61 -12.54 -7.43
CA ARG A 20 -9.57 -13.58 -7.33
C ARG A 20 -8.66 -13.62 -8.53
N ARG A 21 -9.16 -13.30 -9.72
CA ARG A 21 -8.41 -13.39 -10.98
C ARG A 21 -8.63 -12.19 -11.91
N GLU A 22 -9.45 -11.23 -11.48
CA GLU A 22 -9.77 -10.01 -12.21
C GLU A 22 -8.50 -9.16 -12.35
N SER A 23 -8.08 -8.96 -13.59
CA SER A 23 -6.93 -8.17 -14.00
C SER A 23 -7.30 -7.12 -15.05
N GLY A 24 -8.57 -6.74 -15.15
CA GLY A 24 -9.01 -5.61 -15.95
C GLY A 24 -8.74 -4.29 -15.23
N PHE A 25 -8.44 -3.26 -16.00
CA PHE A 25 -8.41 -1.90 -15.48
C PHE A 25 -9.82 -1.45 -15.05
N PRO A 26 -9.96 -0.68 -13.95
CA PRO A 26 -11.21 -0.03 -13.60
C PRO A 26 -11.71 0.90 -14.72
N PRO A 27 -13.02 1.18 -14.79
CA PRO A 27 -13.56 2.16 -15.73
C PRO A 27 -12.90 3.53 -15.53
N THR A 28 -12.75 4.29 -16.62
CA THR A 28 -12.00 5.56 -16.67
C THR A 28 -12.33 6.53 -15.52
N PRO A 29 -13.60 6.74 -15.11
CA PRO A 29 -13.92 7.63 -13.99
C PRO A 29 -13.28 7.19 -12.67
N ILE A 30 -13.28 5.89 -12.39
CA ILE A 30 -12.66 5.31 -11.19
C ILE A 30 -11.15 5.44 -11.29
N LEU A 31 -10.57 5.16 -12.46
CA LEU A 31 -9.13 5.28 -12.66
C LEU A 31 -8.63 6.72 -12.46
N VAL A 32 -9.36 7.71 -12.99
CA VAL A 32 -9.08 9.13 -12.77
C VAL A 32 -9.14 9.49 -11.28
N LEU A 33 -10.13 8.96 -10.55
CA LEU A 33 -10.24 9.19 -9.11
C LEU A 33 -9.07 8.57 -8.33
N LEU A 34 -8.68 7.33 -8.66
CA LEU A 34 -7.53 6.67 -8.03
C LEU A 34 -6.23 7.43 -8.29
N VAL A 35 -6.02 7.91 -9.51
CA VAL A 35 -4.88 8.80 -9.84
C VAL A 35 -4.96 10.09 -9.02
N GLY A 36 -6.16 10.65 -8.84
CA GLY A 36 -6.40 11.79 -7.96
C GLY A 36 -5.96 11.54 -6.52
N PHE A 37 -6.19 10.35 -5.97
CA PHE A 37 -5.73 9.99 -4.62
C PHE A 37 -4.20 9.95 -4.51
N VAL A 38 -3.52 9.39 -5.53
CA VAL A 38 -2.06 9.36 -5.59
C VAL A 38 -1.48 10.78 -5.66
N LEU A 39 -2.05 11.63 -6.53
CA LEU A 39 -1.66 13.03 -6.64
C LEU A 39 -1.92 13.80 -5.34
N GLY A 40 -3.01 13.49 -4.63
CA GLY A 40 -3.36 14.10 -3.35
C GLY A 40 -2.28 13.91 -2.28
N VAL A 41 -1.71 12.72 -2.15
CA VAL A 41 -0.56 12.48 -1.24
C VAL A 41 0.67 13.25 -1.69
N GLY A 42 0.95 13.30 -3.00
CA GLY A 42 2.06 14.08 -3.53
C GLY A 42 1.95 15.57 -3.16
N MET A 43 0.76 16.15 -3.33
CA MET A 43 0.49 17.55 -2.97
C MET A 43 0.59 17.79 -1.46
N ASP A 44 0.04 16.91 -0.63
CA ASP A 44 0.11 17.02 0.84
C ASP A 44 1.54 16.86 1.36
N GLY A 45 2.31 15.94 0.77
CA GLY A 45 3.72 15.73 1.05
C GLY A 45 4.56 16.96 0.66
N LEU A 46 4.33 17.53 -0.52
CA LEU A 46 5.01 18.76 -0.98
C LEU A 46 4.69 19.95 -0.07
N ASN A 47 3.42 20.14 0.30
CA ASN A 47 3.02 21.23 1.19
C ASN A 47 3.66 21.08 2.60
N SER A 48 3.70 19.86 3.13
CA SER A 48 4.31 19.57 4.42
C SER A 48 5.84 19.75 4.39
N TYR A 49 6.49 19.29 3.33
CA TYR A 49 7.94 19.45 3.14
C TYR A 49 8.34 20.92 2.98
N TRP A 50 7.55 21.69 2.22
CA TRP A 50 7.79 23.12 2.06
C TRP A 50 7.73 23.86 3.41
N ASN A 51 6.72 23.56 4.23
CA ASN A 51 6.61 24.15 5.56
C ASN A 51 7.81 23.79 6.45
N LEU A 52 8.30 22.55 6.37
CA LEU A 52 9.47 22.11 7.13
C LEU A 52 10.74 22.90 6.75
N VAL A 53 10.94 23.19 5.46
CA VAL A 53 12.15 23.86 4.96
C VAL A 53 12.09 25.37 5.11
N THR A 54 10.91 25.97 4.91
CA THR A 54 10.76 27.44 4.84
C THR A 54 10.15 28.06 6.11
N GLY A 55 9.57 27.24 7.00
CA GLY A 55 8.84 27.71 8.17
C GLY A 55 7.48 28.34 7.86
N SER A 56 7.03 28.30 6.60
CA SER A 56 5.70 28.80 6.17
C SER A 56 4.96 27.75 5.36
N PRO A 57 3.65 27.56 5.56
CA PRO A 57 2.84 26.70 4.70
C PRO A 57 2.77 27.26 3.27
N LEU A 58 2.67 26.37 2.27
CA LEU A 58 2.54 26.76 0.87
C LEU A 58 1.08 27.08 0.50
N LEU A 59 0.17 26.16 0.80
CA LEU A 59 -1.26 26.25 0.47
C LEU A 59 -2.16 26.22 1.71
N TYR A 60 -1.81 25.41 2.71
CA TYR A 60 -2.56 25.23 3.95
C TYR A 60 -1.65 24.75 5.07
N GLU A 61 -2.09 24.90 6.33
CA GLU A 61 -1.36 24.39 7.49
C GLU A 61 -1.32 22.85 7.48
N PRO A 62 -0.13 22.23 7.55
CA PRO A 62 0.00 20.78 7.60
C PRO A 62 -0.75 20.19 8.80
N ARG A 63 -1.69 19.29 8.51
CA ARG A 63 -2.56 18.63 9.50
C ARG A 63 -2.35 17.13 9.45
N GLN A 64 -2.28 16.49 10.62
CA GLN A 64 -2.03 15.05 10.72
C GLN A 64 -3.23 14.24 10.21
N GLU A 65 -4.43 14.79 10.36
CA GLU A 65 -5.69 14.20 9.91
C GLU A 65 -5.74 14.13 8.38
N LEU A 66 -5.32 15.22 7.71
CA LEU A 66 -5.28 15.26 6.24
C LEU A 66 -4.25 14.26 5.72
N ARG A 67 -3.07 14.18 6.34
CA ARG A 67 -2.00 13.25 5.97
C ARG A 67 -2.38 11.79 6.19
N LEU A 68 -3.19 11.52 7.22
CA LEU A 68 -3.78 10.21 7.43
C LEU A 68 -4.75 9.88 6.29
N LEU A 69 -5.70 10.77 6.01
CA LEU A 69 -6.73 10.58 4.99
C LEU A 69 -6.13 10.40 3.59
N THR A 70 -5.30 11.34 3.14
CA THR A 70 -4.64 11.26 1.83
C THR A 70 -3.80 10.00 1.74
N GLY A 71 -3.04 9.69 2.79
CA GLY A 71 -2.27 8.46 2.90
C GLY A 71 -3.13 7.22 2.70
N THR A 72 -4.24 7.10 3.42
CA THR A 72 -5.16 5.95 3.33
C THR A 72 -5.78 5.83 1.93
N LEU A 73 -6.24 6.92 1.34
CA LEU A 73 -6.79 6.93 -0.02
C LEU A 73 -5.76 6.51 -1.08
N ASN A 74 -4.51 6.94 -0.94
CA ASN A 74 -3.42 6.48 -1.78
C ASN A 74 -3.09 5.01 -1.55
N GLY A 75 -3.15 4.54 -0.30
CA GLY A 75 -3.04 3.13 0.04
C GLY A 75 -4.04 2.27 -0.75
N LEU A 76 -5.31 2.68 -0.75
CA LEU A 76 -6.36 2.05 -1.53
C LEU A 76 -6.09 2.09 -3.05
N ALA A 77 -5.59 3.22 -3.58
CA ALA A 77 -5.20 3.28 -4.99
C ALA A 77 -4.06 2.31 -5.32
N MET A 78 -3.08 2.19 -4.44
CA MET A 78 -1.96 1.25 -4.58
C MET A 78 -2.42 -0.20 -4.44
N SER A 79 -3.42 -0.50 -3.60
CA SER A 79 -3.97 -1.86 -3.52
C SER A 79 -4.62 -2.28 -4.83
N ALA A 80 -5.35 -1.39 -5.50
CA ALA A 80 -5.99 -1.67 -6.79
C ALA A 80 -4.93 -1.97 -7.87
N LEU A 81 -3.85 -1.19 -7.90
CA LEU A 81 -2.73 -1.41 -8.83
C LEU A 81 -1.98 -2.71 -8.54
N LEU A 82 -1.66 -2.98 -7.26
CA LEU A 82 -0.98 -4.23 -6.89
C LEU A 82 -1.86 -5.44 -7.16
N TRP A 83 -3.16 -5.36 -6.88
CA TRP A 83 -4.10 -6.44 -7.14
C TRP A 83 -4.11 -6.81 -8.62
N LEU A 84 -4.23 -5.80 -9.48
CA LEU A 84 -4.13 -5.94 -10.93
C LEU A 84 -2.80 -6.59 -11.35
N LEU A 85 -1.69 -6.05 -10.86
CA LEU A 85 -0.35 -6.47 -11.26
C LEU A 85 -0.03 -7.91 -10.80
N VAL A 86 -0.45 -8.27 -9.59
CA VAL A 86 -0.34 -9.65 -9.07
C VAL A 86 -1.18 -10.59 -9.92
N ASN A 87 -2.44 -10.27 -10.18
CA ASN A 87 -3.31 -11.16 -10.96
C ASN A 87 -2.81 -11.33 -12.40
N PHE A 88 -2.39 -10.23 -13.03
CA PHE A 88 -1.83 -10.24 -14.38
C PHE A 88 -0.50 -10.99 -14.46
N SER A 89 0.36 -10.88 -13.44
CA SER A 89 1.68 -11.53 -13.47
C SER A 89 1.60 -13.01 -13.09
N PHE A 90 0.72 -13.39 -12.17
CA PHE A 90 0.73 -14.73 -11.61
C PHE A 90 -0.16 -15.70 -12.37
N TRP A 91 -1.42 -15.33 -12.64
CA TRP A 91 -2.40 -16.29 -13.13
C TRP A 91 -2.19 -16.63 -14.59
N ARG A 92 -2.25 -17.92 -14.91
CA ARG A 92 -2.20 -18.39 -16.30
C ARG A 92 -3.36 -17.90 -17.17
N ASP A 93 -4.54 -17.75 -16.57
CA ASP A 93 -5.76 -17.30 -17.24
C ASP A 93 -6.42 -16.23 -16.36
N PRO A 94 -5.91 -14.98 -16.42
CA PRO A 94 -6.49 -13.89 -15.66
C PRO A 94 -7.80 -13.43 -16.34
N SER A 95 -8.81 -13.14 -15.53
CA SER A 95 -10.07 -12.61 -16.05
C SER A 95 -9.87 -11.17 -16.51
N PRO A 96 -10.29 -10.80 -17.74
CA PRO A 96 -10.19 -9.43 -18.25
C PRO A 96 -11.15 -8.46 -17.54
N GLU A 97 -12.00 -8.97 -16.64
CA GLU A 97 -12.93 -8.14 -15.89
C GLU A 97 -12.21 -7.16 -14.94
N PRO A 98 -12.75 -5.95 -14.76
CA PRO A 98 -12.20 -4.98 -13.82
C PRO A 98 -12.21 -5.48 -12.37
N ALA A 99 -11.11 -5.23 -11.65
CA ALA A 99 -11.05 -5.50 -10.20
C ALA A 99 -12.01 -4.61 -9.39
N ILE A 100 -12.28 -3.40 -9.88
CA ILE A 100 -13.31 -2.47 -9.38
C ILE A 100 -14.25 -2.21 -10.55
N ARG A 101 -15.45 -2.77 -10.50
CA ARG A 101 -16.38 -2.76 -11.64
C ARG A 101 -17.16 -1.45 -11.73
N ASP A 102 -17.59 -0.94 -10.59
CA ASP A 102 -18.50 0.20 -10.50
C ASP A 102 -18.25 1.06 -9.26
N GLY A 103 -19.07 2.11 -9.11
CA GLY A 103 -19.00 2.99 -7.94
C GLY A 103 -19.38 2.29 -6.63
N LEU A 104 -20.13 1.19 -6.68
CA LEU A 104 -20.50 0.43 -5.49
C LEU A 104 -19.29 -0.35 -4.95
N ASP A 105 -18.55 -1.04 -5.81
CA ASP A 105 -17.29 -1.71 -5.43
C ASP A 105 -16.33 -0.70 -4.79
N LEU A 106 -16.17 0.47 -5.41
CA LEU A 106 -15.33 1.55 -4.88
C LEU A 106 -15.85 2.06 -3.54
N ALA A 107 -17.16 2.28 -3.40
CA ALA A 107 -17.78 2.74 -2.16
C ALA A 107 -17.59 1.73 -1.02
N ILE A 108 -17.67 0.43 -1.31
CA ILE A 108 -17.40 -0.63 -0.34
C ILE A 108 -15.94 -0.57 0.12
N LEU A 109 -15.00 -0.45 -0.84
CA LEU A 109 -13.58 -0.33 -0.50
C LEU A 109 -13.29 0.91 0.35
N LEU A 110 -13.84 2.07 -0.01
CA LEU A 110 -13.73 3.29 0.79
C LEU A 110 -14.35 3.13 2.17
N LEU A 111 -15.51 2.47 2.28
CA LEU A 111 -16.16 2.20 3.56
C LEU A 111 -15.30 1.30 4.45
N MET A 112 -14.56 0.35 3.89
CA MET A 112 -13.62 -0.49 4.63
C MET A 112 -12.43 0.29 5.22
N GLU A 113 -12.07 1.43 4.62
CA GLU A 113 -11.02 2.32 5.14
C GLU A 113 -11.48 3.19 6.32
N VAL A 114 -12.79 3.49 6.42
CA VAL A 114 -13.34 4.37 7.46
C VAL A 114 -13.01 3.90 8.88
N PRO A 115 -13.19 2.62 9.25
CA PRO A 115 -12.82 2.13 10.57
C PRO A 115 -11.36 2.40 10.91
N TRP A 116 -10.45 2.22 9.95
CA TRP A 116 -9.03 2.49 10.18
C TRP A 116 -8.78 3.96 10.51
N VAL A 117 -9.32 4.87 9.70
CA VAL A 117 -9.15 6.31 9.92
C VAL A 117 -9.73 6.72 11.28
N VAL A 118 -10.93 6.26 11.62
CA VAL A 118 -11.58 6.56 12.90
C VAL A 118 -10.76 6.02 14.09
N LEU A 119 -10.26 4.79 14.00
CA LEU A 119 -9.46 4.18 15.07
C LEU A 119 -8.14 4.92 15.31
N VAL A 120 -7.48 5.37 14.24
CA VAL A 120 -6.25 6.16 14.37
C VAL A 120 -6.54 7.55 14.94
N LEU A 121 -7.62 8.21 14.52
CA LEU A 121 -8.02 9.53 15.04
C LEU A 121 -8.51 9.48 16.48
N ALA A 122 -9.06 8.35 16.93
CA ALA A 122 -9.51 8.16 18.31
C ALA A 122 -8.35 8.11 19.32
N ASP A 123 -7.12 7.87 18.85
CA ASP A 123 -5.88 7.88 19.63
C ASP A 123 -5.96 7.09 20.95
N VAL A 124 -6.62 5.92 20.90
CA VAL A 124 -6.84 5.11 22.10
C VAL A 124 -5.53 4.35 22.43
N PRO A 125 -4.92 4.57 23.62
CA PRO A 125 -3.58 4.04 23.92
C PRO A 125 -3.45 2.53 23.81
N ILE A 126 -4.52 1.80 24.16
CA ILE A 126 -4.54 0.33 24.11
C ILE A 126 -4.53 -0.23 22.68
N LEU A 127 -4.98 0.56 21.69
CA LEU A 127 -5.05 0.16 20.29
C LEU A 127 -3.77 0.52 19.52
N LEU A 128 -2.97 1.48 19.99
CA LEU A 128 -1.76 1.91 19.30
C LEU A 128 -0.79 0.77 18.95
N PRO A 129 -0.50 -0.22 19.82
CA PRO A 129 0.36 -1.34 19.45
C PRO A 129 -0.24 -2.21 18.33
N VAL A 130 -1.57 -2.39 18.35
CA VAL A 130 -2.29 -3.16 17.33
C VAL A 130 -2.26 -2.42 15.99
N LEU A 131 -2.52 -1.11 16.00
CA LEU A 131 -2.47 -0.26 14.81
C LEU A 131 -1.05 -0.24 14.23
N ALA A 132 -0.01 -0.17 15.08
CA ALA A 132 1.37 -0.27 14.65
C ALA A 132 1.67 -1.61 13.96
N LEU A 133 1.18 -2.72 14.52
CA LEU A 133 1.35 -4.04 13.92
C LEU A 133 0.65 -4.14 12.55
N VAL A 134 -0.56 -3.59 12.42
CA VAL A 134 -1.28 -3.53 11.14
C VAL A 134 -0.51 -2.72 10.11
N SER A 135 0.06 -1.58 10.51
CA SER A 135 0.89 -0.76 9.62
C SER A 135 2.15 -1.51 9.17
N THR A 136 2.85 -2.17 10.09
CA THR A 136 4.04 -2.98 9.77
C THR A 136 3.69 -4.16 8.86
N ALA A 137 2.57 -4.84 9.13
CA ALA A 137 2.06 -5.89 8.26
C ALA A 137 1.78 -5.35 6.86
N GLY A 138 1.17 -4.16 6.74
CA GLY A 138 0.92 -3.52 5.45
C GLY A 138 2.20 -3.22 4.68
N VAL A 139 3.26 -2.74 5.34
CA VAL A 139 4.58 -2.52 4.73
C VAL A 139 5.14 -3.84 4.20
N LEU A 140 5.18 -4.86 5.06
CA LEU A 140 5.72 -6.18 4.71
C LEU A 140 4.94 -6.80 3.55
N THR A 141 3.61 -6.77 3.59
CA THR A 141 2.75 -7.29 2.53
C THR A 141 3.01 -6.58 1.21
N MET A 142 3.00 -5.24 1.20
CA MET A 142 3.26 -4.44 0.00
C MET A 142 4.63 -4.76 -0.60
N LEU A 143 5.70 -4.72 0.20
CA LEU A 143 7.05 -5.01 -0.29
C LEU A 143 7.18 -6.44 -0.80
N SER A 144 6.57 -7.41 -0.09
CA SER A 144 6.59 -8.81 -0.50
C SER A 144 5.91 -9.01 -1.85
N LEU A 145 4.75 -8.39 -2.07
CA LEU A 145 4.02 -8.48 -3.34
C LEU A 145 4.79 -7.81 -4.47
N VAL A 146 5.35 -6.62 -4.23
CA VAL A 146 6.18 -5.91 -5.23
C VAL A 146 7.38 -6.77 -5.63
N PHE A 147 8.13 -7.31 -4.67
CA PHE A 147 9.27 -8.17 -5.00
C PHE A 147 8.85 -9.47 -5.67
N ALA A 148 7.75 -10.09 -5.23
CA ALA A 148 7.25 -11.31 -5.84
C ALA A 148 6.86 -11.08 -7.31
N VAL A 149 6.19 -9.97 -7.63
CA VAL A 149 5.91 -9.55 -9.00
C VAL A 149 7.20 -9.34 -9.78
N LEU A 150 8.17 -8.59 -9.22
CA LEU A 150 9.45 -8.32 -9.89
C LEU A 150 10.20 -9.61 -10.22
N ILE A 151 10.24 -10.57 -9.28
CA ILE A 151 10.80 -11.91 -9.51
C ILE A 151 10.06 -12.61 -10.65
N VAL A 152 8.73 -12.64 -10.59
CA VAL A 152 7.92 -13.34 -11.59
C VAL A 152 8.16 -12.78 -13.00
N ILE A 153 8.30 -11.45 -13.12
CA ILE A 153 8.62 -10.80 -14.39
C ILE A 153 10.07 -11.08 -14.80
N LEU A 154 11.03 -10.90 -13.90
CA LEU A 154 12.47 -11.01 -14.19
C LEU A 154 12.88 -12.44 -14.60
N PHE A 155 12.33 -13.45 -13.95
CA PHE A 155 12.57 -14.86 -14.27
C PHE A 155 11.64 -15.40 -15.36
N GLY A 156 10.79 -14.53 -15.94
CA GLY A 156 9.81 -14.88 -16.98
C GLY A 156 8.74 -15.86 -16.51
N TRP A 157 8.53 -15.98 -15.20
CA TRP A 157 7.52 -16.86 -14.58
C TRP A 157 6.08 -16.37 -14.75
N ALA A 158 5.88 -15.30 -15.52
CA ALA A 158 4.58 -14.71 -15.76
C ALA A 158 3.58 -15.71 -16.37
N ASN A 159 2.31 -15.62 -15.96
CA ASN A 159 1.19 -16.42 -16.48
C ASN A 159 1.36 -17.95 -16.36
N ARG A 160 2.06 -18.43 -15.32
CA ARG A 160 2.30 -19.88 -15.15
C ARG A 160 1.45 -20.54 -14.07
N TYR A 161 0.90 -19.78 -13.13
CA TYR A 161 0.30 -20.35 -11.93
C TYR A 161 -1.17 -20.65 -12.12
N SER A 162 -1.58 -21.87 -11.75
CA SER A 162 -2.97 -22.34 -11.81
C SER A 162 -3.64 -22.30 -10.43
N CYS A 163 -2.85 -22.42 -9.36
CA CYS A 163 -3.33 -22.37 -7.98
C CYS A 163 -2.42 -21.53 -7.07
N TRP A 164 -3.00 -21.02 -5.98
CA TRP A 164 -2.28 -20.22 -4.97
C TRP A 164 -1.10 -20.95 -4.32
N ARG A 165 -1.12 -22.29 -4.29
CA ARG A 165 0.00 -23.09 -3.75
C ARG A 165 1.25 -22.98 -4.63
N GLU A 166 1.09 -22.92 -5.95
CA GLU A 166 2.23 -22.74 -6.87
C GLU A 166 2.76 -21.32 -6.81
N ALA A 167 1.87 -20.34 -6.58
CA ALA A 167 2.22 -18.94 -6.33
C ALA A 167 2.95 -18.70 -4.99
N LEU A 168 2.99 -19.69 -4.09
CA LEU A 168 3.64 -19.54 -2.79
C LEU A 168 5.16 -19.36 -2.93
N THR A 169 5.78 -19.99 -3.92
CA THR A 169 7.23 -19.88 -4.16
C THR A 169 7.69 -18.45 -4.45
N PRO A 170 7.14 -17.73 -5.45
CA PRO A 170 7.51 -16.34 -5.68
C PRO A 170 7.08 -15.42 -4.52
N LEU A 171 5.98 -15.70 -3.82
CA LEU A 171 5.56 -14.92 -2.64
C LEU A 171 6.55 -15.05 -1.48
N LEU A 172 7.02 -16.26 -1.18
CA LEU A 172 8.01 -16.49 -0.13
C LEU A 172 9.36 -15.87 -0.49
N LEU A 173 9.77 -15.94 -1.77
CA LEU A 173 11.00 -15.30 -2.21
C LEU A 173 10.89 -13.77 -2.14
N GLY A 174 9.74 -13.21 -2.53
CA GLY A 174 9.45 -11.79 -2.38
C GLY A 174 9.46 -11.34 -0.91
N PHE A 175 8.88 -12.14 -0.01
CA PHE A 175 8.91 -11.91 1.42
C PHE A 175 10.34 -11.95 2.00
N PHE A 176 11.15 -12.93 1.58
CA PHE A 176 12.55 -13.01 1.99
C PHE A 176 13.35 -11.78 1.51
N LEU A 177 13.15 -11.34 0.26
CA LEU A 177 13.78 -10.11 -0.24
C LEU A 177 13.31 -8.86 0.49
N ALA A 178 12.02 -8.79 0.86
CA ALA A 178 11.50 -7.69 1.66
C ALA A 178 12.20 -7.61 3.02
N LEU A 179 12.32 -8.74 3.73
CA LEU A 179 13.06 -8.81 4.99
C LEU A 179 14.55 -8.47 4.82
N LEU A 180 15.19 -8.99 3.77
CA LEU A 180 16.58 -8.70 3.46
C LEU A 180 16.78 -7.20 3.20
N MET A 181 15.90 -6.57 2.42
CA MET A 181 15.98 -5.13 2.13
C MET A 181 15.81 -4.30 3.41
N ILE A 182 14.80 -4.61 4.24
CA ILE A 182 14.58 -3.91 5.50
C ILE A 182 15.81 -4.08 6.41
N GLY A 183 16.30 -5.31 6.55
CA GLY A 183 17.50 -5.59 7.35
C GLY A 183 18.76 -4.89 6.83
N MET A 184 18.95 -4.81 5.51
CA MET A 184 20.06 -4.05 4.91
C MET A 184 19.92 -2.55 5.16
N MET A 185 18.72 -1.99 5.05
CA MET A 185 18.47 -0.57 5.37
C MET A 185 18.77 -0.28 6.86
N ASP A 186 18.36 -1.18 7.76
CA ASP A 186 18.64 -1.05 9.20
C ASP A 186 20.12 -1.20 9.53
N LEU A 187 20.82 -2.14 8.89
CA LEU A 187 22.27 -2.32 9.07
C LEU A 187 23.05 -1.11 8.55
N PHE A 188 22.68 -0.60 7.37
CA PHE A 188 23.28 0.61 6.81
C PHE A 188 23.06 1.80 7.75
N ARG A 189 21.86 1.96 8.28
CA ARG A 189 21.51 3.02 9.24
C ARG A 189 22.31 2.91 10.53
N TYR A 190 22.43 1.71 11.09
CA TYR A 190 23.23 1.46 12.28
C TYR A 190 24.72 1.77 12.02
N GLY A 191 25.26 1.34 10.86
CA GLY A 191 26.64 1.60 10.47
C GLY A 191 26.94 3.09 10.23
N ALA A 192 25.99 3.84 9.66
CA ALA A 192 26.17 5.26 9.35
C ALA A 192 25.99 6.18 10.57
N PHE A 193 25.05 5.86 11.47
CA PHE A 193 24.63 6.76 12.55
C PHE A 193 24.84 6.23 13.97
N GLY A 194 25.31 4.98 14.12
CA GLY A 194 25.56 4.35 15.41
C GLY A 194 24.30 4.06 16.24
N THR A 195 23.11 4.28 15.69
CA THR A 195 21.83 3.98 16.35
C THR A 195 20.86 3.28 15.41
N ILE A 196 19.99 2.44 15.99
CA ILE A 196 18.85 1.79 15.31
C ILE A 196 17.62 2.71 15.34
N THR A 197 17.71 3.93 15.87
CA THR A 197 16.62 4.93 15.85
C THR A 197 16.84 5.99 14.77
N GLY A 198 18.07 6.18 14.28
CA GLY A 198 18.40 7.12 13.20
C GLY A 198 19.31 8.25 13.67
N PHE A 199 18.97 9.50 13.32
CA PHE A 199 19.74 10.66 13.78
C PHE A 199 19.65 10.81 15.30
N PRO A 200 20.77 10.96 16.03
CA PRO A 200 20.73 11.28 17.45
C PRO A 200 20.17 12.71 17.63
N GLY A 201 19.03 12.85 18.32
CA GLY A 201 18.46 14.14 18.71
C GLY A 201 17.16 14.58 18.02
N MET A 202 16.45 13.67 17.33
CA MET A 202 15.04 13.86 16.93
C MET A 202 14.15 12.83 17.63
#